data_AF-A0A350YL10-F1
#
_entry.id   AF-A0A350YL10-F1
#
_cell.length_a   1.000
_cell.length_b   1.000
_cell.length_c   1.000
_cell.angle_alpha   90.00
_cell.angle_beta   90.00
_cell.angle_gamma   90.00
#
_symmetry.space_group_name_H-M   'P 1'
#
loop_
_entity.id
_entity.type
_entity.pdbx_description
1 polymer ?
#
loop_
_entity_poly.entity_id
_entity_poly.type
_entity_poly.pdbx_seq_one_letter_code
_entity_poly.pdbx_strand_id
1 'polypeptide(L)'
;MGSMLQRYGVRLAVLAVVVLVLLLAAALPWKSLIEFRLKTFLEAQGLHNVELTLSNIGVNSVSLKEIKIGNEQPLVLKDITLNYSLMELYEGDLAELVASGVDVNVNQEDKGWTVRGLENLQTAAPKTSPFQFPVAQDELTVIPFDKAQLENSSIHFAAKQWQMMLPIQVTWLKIPNPELTGKTPGFVLKAGDIDVIVADATAALSLNAEEKRWNGTWNAKTVTITGVGTDVPDLSGGGKLTVQADRAQVQGQFASADRSHHFTFDYNYYPSTPEKAEVKIIDASMPWMGGTIGTQQVSLRIGERQPLNINLKLQHVSIQSLLQKVTGEKTTATGTISGTLPVTIEKDGSLIFHQGNLQADEPGIITLPPDSIPGDNEQVALVREVLKNLHYTLLSVAVNNEGDHKLSIRMTLEGKNPDVHAGRPVKINVNLTGDMLDFVQQNILFLSDPRKLLERGEYENK
;
A
#
# COMPACT_ATOMS: atom_id res chain seq x y z
N MET A 1 -15.53 14.98 -44.43
CA MET A 1 -16.85 14.29 -44.45
C MET A 1 -16.82 12.85 -44.98
N GLY A 2 -15.93 12.48 -45.92
CA GLY A 2 -15.93 11.14 -46.53
C GLY A 2 -15.25 9.99 -45.75
N SER A 3 -14.51 10.27 -44.66
CA SER A 3 -13.74 9.24 -43.93
C SER A 3 -14.40 8.70 -42.64
N MET A 4 -15.49 9.32 -42.16
CA MET A 4 -16.27 8.78 -41.04
C MET A 4 -17.28 7.72 -41.51
N LEU A 5 -17.94 7.94 -42.66
CA LEU A 5 -18.90 7.01 -43.24
C LEU A 5 -18.28 5.65 -43.63
N GLN A 6 -16.98 5.62 -43.95
CA GLN A 6 -16.27 4.38 -44.29
C GLN A 6 -15.92 3.52 -43.04
N ARG A 7 -15.74 4.13 -41.86
CA ARG A 7 -15.44 3.40 -40.61
C ARG A 7 -16.68 2.80 -39.96
N TYR A 8 -17.83 3.47 -40.08
CA TYR A 8 -19.13 2.93 -39.63
C TYR A 8 -19.62 1.78 -40.54
N GLY A 9 -19.38 1.86 -41.86
CA GLY A 9 -19.74 0.81 -42.81
C GLY A 9 -19.04 -0.54 -42.56
N VAL A 10 -17.79 -0.52 -42.06
CA VAL A 10 -17.04 -1.75 -41.73
C VAL A 10 -17.52 -2.38 -40.42
N ARG A 11 -17.87 -1.56 -39.41
CA ARG A 11 -18.40 -2.05 -38.11
C ARG A 11 -19.80 -2.65 -38.26
N LEU A 12 -20.68 -2.01 -39.04
CA LEU A 12 -21.99 -2.54 -39.41
C LEU A 12 -21.89 -3.80 -40.29
N ALA A 13 -20.90 -3.90 -41.18
CA ALA A 13 -20.71 -5.09 -42.01
C ALA A 13 -20.23 -6.31 -41.20
N VAL A 14 -19.34 -6.13 -40.22
CA VAL A 14 -18.90 -7.24 -39.34
C VAL A 14 -20.05 -7.71 -38.46
N LEU A 15 -20.83 -6.78 -37.92
CA LEU A 15 -21.92 -7.08 -37.01
C LEU A 15 -23.16 -7.65 -37.74
N ALA A 16 -23.46 -7.17 -38.95
CA ALA A 16 -24.44 -7.78 -39.84
C ALA A 16 -24.01 -9.17 -40.34
N VAL A 17 -22.71 -9.42 -40.55
CA VAL A 17 -22.19 -10.77 -40.84
C VAL A 17 -22.33 -11.68 -39.63
N VAL A 18 -22.12 -11.17 -38.40
CA VAL A 18 -22.32 -11.95 -37.16
C VAL A 18 -23.80 -12.28 -36.96
N VAL A 19 -24.73 -11.35 -37.18
CA VAL A 19 -26.18 -11.60 -37.08
C VAL A 19 -26.69 -12.52 -38.20
N LEU A 20 -26.18 -12.38 -39.43
CA LEU A 20 -26.53 -13.26 -40.55
C LEU A 20 -25.96 -14.69 -40.36
N VAL A 21 -24.77 -14.80 -39.75
CA VAL A 21 -24.16 -16.07 -39.29
C VAL A 21 -24.82 -16.60 -38.01
N LEU A 22 -25.61 -15.82 -37.27
CA LEU A 22 -26.43 -16.32 -36.17
C LEU A 22 -27.78 -16.87 -36.69
N LEU A 23 -28.38 -16.23 -37.70
CA LEU A 23 -29.66 -16.65 -38.30
C LEU A 23 -29.57 -17.92 -39.15
N LEU A 24 -28.44 -18.16 -39.81
CA LEU A 24 -28.23 -19.37 -40.62
C LEU A 24 -27.65 -20.55 -39.79
N ALA A 25 -27.37 -20.35 -38.48
CA ALA A 25 -26.65 -21.29 -37.59
C ALA A 25 -27.46 -22.49 -37.13
N ALA A 26 -28.75 -22.51 -37.44
CA ALA A 26 -29.61 -23.63 -37.09
C ALA A 26 -29.29 -24.93 -37.88
N ALA A 27 -28.36 -24.92 -38.85
CA ALA A 27 -28.16 -26.03 -39.80
C ALA A 27 -26.71 -26.57 -39.98
N LEU A 28 -25.67 -25.98 -39.38
CA LEU A 28 -24.26 -26.30 -39.70
C LEU A 28 -23.31 -26.27 -38.46
N PRO A 29 -22.14 -26.94 -38.48
CA PRO A 29 -21.21 -27.05 -37.33
C PRO A 29 -20.40 -25.75 -37.09
N TRP A 30 -21.09 -24.64 -36.85
CA TRP A 30 -20.48 -23.31 -36.83
C TRP A 30 -19.71 -22.94 -35.57
N LYS A 31 -19.87 -23.69 -34.48
CA LYS A 31 -19.11 -23.42 -33.25
C LYS A 31 -17.60 -23.41 -33.51
N SER A 32 -17.07 -24.45 -34.15
CA SER A 32 -15.65 -24.56 -34.46
C SER A 32 -15.17 -23.50 -35.48
N LEU A 33 -16.01 -23.11 -36.45
CA LEU A 33 -15.68 -22.05 -37.40
C LEU A 33 -15.58 -20.68 -36.71
N ILE A 34 -16.52 -20.39 -35.79
CA ILE A 34 -16.54 -19.16 -35.01
C ILE A 34 -15.34 -19.11 -34.08
N GLU A 35 -15.06 -20.18 -33.35
CA GLU A 35 -13.86 -20.30 -32.50
C GLU A 35 -12.57 -20.02 -33.28
N PHE A 36 -12.41 -20.66 -34.45
CA PHE A 36 -11.25 -20.44 -35.32
C PHE A 36 -11.14 -18.97 -35.76
N ARG A 37 -12.25 -18.36 -36.20
CA ARG A 37 -12.25 -16.96 -36.65
C ARG A 37 -11.98 -15.97 -35.54
N LEU A 38 -12.53 -16.20 -34.33
CA LEU A 38 -12.23 -15.39 -33.16
C LEU A 38 -10.76 -15.49 -32.79
N LYS A 39 -10.21 -16.72 -32.77
CA LYS A 39 -8.79 -16.94 -32.51
C LYS A 39 -7.91 -16.18 -33.50
N THR A 40 -8.14 -16.33 -34.81
CA THR A 40 -7.38 -15.61 -35.84
C THR A 40 -7.52 -14.09 -35.70
N PHE A 41 -8.71 -13.59 -35.36
CA PHE A 41 -8.92 -12.17 -35.16
C PHE A 41 -8.12 -11.63 -33.95
N LEU A 42 -8.16 -12.32 -32.82
CA LEU A 42 -7.43 -11.94 -31.61
C LEU A 42 -5.91 -12.01 -31.84
N GLU A 43 -5.44 -13.04 -32.54
CA GLU A 43 -4.04 -13.16 -32.98
C GLU A 43 -3.60 -12.01 -33.90
N ALA A 44 -4.48 -11.57 -34.80
CA ALA A 44 -4.22 -10.39 -35.62
C ALA A 44 -4.18 -9.08 -34.83
N GLN A 45 -4.78 -9.02 -33.64
CA GLN A 45 -4.68 -7.89 -32.71
C GLN A 45 -3.41 -7.96 -31.83
N GLY A 46 -2.54 -8.94 -32.03
CA GLY A 46 -1.29 -9.11 -31.27
C GLY A 46 -1.41 -10.01 -30.04
N LEU A 47 -2.56 -10.67 -29.83
CA LEU A 47 -2.73 -11.66 -28.76
C LEU A 47 -2.29 -13.04 -29.25
N HIS A 48 -1.17 -13.55 -28.76
CA HIS A 48 -0.65 -14.83 -29.23
C HIS A 48 -1.18 -16.01 -28.40
N ASN A 49 -1.31 -17.18 -29.04
CA ASN A 49 -1.68 -18.45 -28.41
C ASN A 49 -3.03 -18.37 -27.68
N VAL A 50 -4.04 -17.91 -28.41
CA VAL A 50 -5.40 -17.84 -27.88
C VAL A 50 -6.04 -19.23 -27.94
N GLU A 51 -6.50 -19.71 -26.80
CA GLU A 51 -7.42 -20.85 -26.67
C GLU A 51 -8.75 -20.33 -26.15
N LEU A 52 -9.85 -20.82 -26.71
CA LEU A 52 -11.21 -20.51 -26.26
C LEU A 52 -12.17 -21.57 -26.78
N THR A 53 -13.23 -21.81 -26.02
CA THR A 53 -14.28 -22.76 -26.36
C THR A 53 -15.64 -22.08 -26.35
N LEU A 54 -16.43 -22.25 -27.40
CA LEU A 54 -17.76 -21.67 -27.52
C LEU A 54 -18.81 -22.59 -26.89
N SER A 55 -19.14 -22.31 -25.63
CA SER A 55 -20.08 -23.12 -24.88
C SER A 55 -21.52 -22.97 -25.39
N ASN A 56 -21.99 -21.73 -25.59
CA ASN A 56 -23.37 -21.44 -25.96
C ASN A 56 -23.47 -20.30 -26.99
N ILE A 57 -24.43 -20.45 -27.90
CA ILE A 57 -24.92 -19.40 -28.78
C ILE A 57 -26.44 -19.45 -28.70
N GLY A 58 -27.05 -18.40 -28.17
CA GLY A 58 -28.49 -18.25 -28.04
C GLY A 58 -29.04 -17.06 -28.85
N VAL A 59 -30.33 -16.84 -28.73
CA VAL A 59 -31.01 -15.68 -29.35
C VAL A 59 -30.73 -14.36 -28.61
N ASN A 60 -30.25 -14.42 -27.38
CA ASN A 60 -30.03 -13.28 -26.49
C ASN A 60 -28.68 -13.29 -25.76
N SER A 61 -27.86 -14.32 -25.97
CA SER A 61 -26.53 -14.39 -25.36
C SER A 61 -25.58 -15.31 -26.10
N VAL A 62 -24.29 -15.02 -25.99
CA VAL A 62 -23.19 -15.90 -26.41
C VAL A 62 -22.25 -16.09 -25.24
N SER A 63 -21.82 -17.33 -24.98
CA SER A 63 -20.92 -17.65 -23.88
C SER A 63 -19.68 -18.43 -24.34
N LEU A 64 -18.52 -17.91 -23.98
CA LEU A 64 -17.20 -18.48 -24.18
C LEU A 64 -16.68 -19.03 -22.85
N LYS A 65 -15.90 -20.11 -22.90
CA LYS A 65 -15.27 -20.75 -21.74
C LYS A 65 -13.83 -21.13 -22.02
N GLU A 66 -13.10 -21.42 -20.94
CA GLU A 66 -11.73 -21.96 -21.00
C GLU A 66 -10.79 -21.08 -21.83
N ILE A 67 -10.92 -19.76 -21.65
CA ILE A 67 -10.18 -18.80 -22.43
C ILE A 67 -8.78 -18.68 -21.85
N LYS A 68 -7.77 -18.91 -22.68
CA LYS A 68 -6.36 -18.74 -22.32
C LYS A 68 -5.67 -17.90 -23.39
N ILE A 69 -4.83 -16.98 -22.95
CA ILE A 69 -4.10 -16.09 -23.83
C ILE A 69 -2.64 -16.06 -23.38
N GLY A 70 -1.71 -16.42 -24.27
CA GLY A 70 -0.27 -16.48 -23.97
C GLY A 70 0.29 -17.90 -23.92
N ASN A 71 1.61 -18.01 -23.71
CA ASN A 71 2.36 -19.26 -23.75
C ASN A 71 2.47 -19.93 -22.36
N GLU A 72 3.66 -19.86 -21.75
CA GLU A 72 4.05 -20.64 -20.57
C GLU A 72 3.25 -20.27 -19.32
N GLN A 73 2.78 -19.03 -19.24
CA GLN A 73 1.94 -18.52 -18.15
C GLN A 73 0.80 -17.69 -18.74
N PRO A 74 -0.26 -18.34 -19.25
CA PRO A 74 -1.32 -17.65 -19.95
C PRO A 74 -2.17 -16.83 -18.98
N LEU A 75 -2.72 -15.73 -19.49
CA LEU A 75 -3.88 -15.07 -18.87
C LEU A 75 -5.07 -16.01 -19.01
N VAL A 76 -5.69 -16.36 -17.88
CA VAL A 76 -6.81 -17.30 -17.83
C VAL A 76 -8.10 -16.57 -17.52
N LEU A 77 -9.15 -16.85 -18.30
CA LEU A 77 -10.52 -16.42 -18.04
C LEU A 77 -11.43 -17.64 -18.10
N LYS A 78 -12.21 -17.87 -17.05
CA LYS A 78 -13.06 -19.06 -16.95
C LYS A 78 -14.25 -19.00 -17.90
N ASP A 79 -15.00 -17.90 -17.85
CA ASP A 79 -16.20 -17.70 -18.66
C ASP A 79 -16.34 -16.24 -19.08
N ILE A 80 -16.74 -15.99 -20.33
CA ILE A 80 -17.22 -14.68 -20.80
C ILE A 80 -18.60 -14.87 -21.40
N THR A 81 -19.57 -14.08 -20.97
CA THR A 81 -20.91 -14.04 -21.53
C THR A 81 -21.23 -12.65 -22.04
N LEU A 82 -21.66 -12.58 -23.30
CA LEU A 82 -22.17 -11.38 -23.95
C LEU A 82 -23.68 -11.51 -24.04
N ASN A 83 -24.41 -10.65 -23.33
CA ASN A 83 -25.86 -10.55 -23.39
C ASN A 83 -26.26 -9.47 -24.39
N TYR A 84 -27.30 -9.74 -25.17
CA TYR A 84 -27.81 -8.82 -26.19
C TYR A 84 -29.31 -9.03 -26.42
N SER A 85 -29.99 -7.99 -26.91
CA SER A 85 -31.26 -8.17 -27.62
C SER A 85 -31.01 -8.19 -29.13
N LEU A 86 -31.87 -8.87 -29.89
CA LEU A 86 -31.74 -8.87 -31.36
C LEU A 86 -31.91 -7.49 -31.98
N MET A 87 -32.64 -6.59 -31.29
CA MET A 87 -32.86 -5.21 -31.74
C MET A 87 -31.59 -4.36 -31.55
N GLU A 88 -31.02 -4.35 -30.35
CA GLU A 88 -29.77 -3.62 -30.05
C GLU A 88 -28.60 -4.19 -30.87
N LEU A 89 -28.55 -5.52 -31.01
CA LEU A 89 -27.56 -6.18 -31.85
C LEU A 89 -27.72 -5.81 -33.33
N TYR A 90 -28.87 -5.36 -33.81
CA TYR A 90 -28.96 -4.80 -35.17
C TYR A 90 -28.33 -3.39 -35.23
N GLU A 91 -28.44 -2.62 -34.15
CA GLU A 91 -27.92 -1.25 -34.03
C GLU A 91 -26.41 -1.22 -33.73
N GLY A 92 -25.82 -2.35 -33.36
CA GLY A 92 -24.39 -2.45 -33.03
C GLY A 92 -24.09 -2.44 -31.54
N ASP A 93 -25.12 -2.43 -30.71
CA ASP A 93 -25.04 -2.38 -29.26
C ASP A 93 -25.31 -3.75 -28.64
N LEU A 94 -24.69 -3.98 -27.49
CA LEU A 94 -24.85 -5.16 -26.66
C LEU A 94 -25.42 -4.69 -25.31
N ALA A 95 -26.21 -5.54 -24.67
CA ALA A 95 -26.78 -5.17 -23.38
C ALA A 95 -25.72 -5.22 -22.28
N GLU A 96 -24.99 -6.33 -22.19
CA GLU A 96 -24.07 -6.56 -21.07
C GLU A 96 -22.92 -7.52 -21.42
N LEU A 97 -21.74 -7.22 -20.89
CA LEU A 97 -20.59 -8.13 -20.84
C LEU A 97 -20.42 -8.65 -19.42
N VAL A 98 -20.39 -9.96 -19.22
CA VAL A 98 -20.04 -10.59 -17.94
C VAL A 98 -18.80 -11.45 -18.14
N ALA A 99 -17.70 -11.07 -17.51
CA ALA A 99 -16.48 -11.87 -17.45
C ALA A 99 -16.33 -12.46 -16.06
N SER A 100 -15.95 -13.73 -15.96
CA SER A 100 -15.73 -14.39 -14.68
C SER A 100 -14.50 -15.28 -14.64
N GLY A 101 -13.91 -15.41 -13.45
CA GLY A 101 -12.71 -16.22 -13.25
C GLY A 101 -11.52 -15.68 -14.03
N VAL A 102 -11.38 -14.35 -14.09
CA VAL A 102 -10.21 -13.69 -14.68
C VAL A 102 -9.10 -13.70 -13.66
N ASP A 103 -8.00 -14.37 -13.96
CA ASP A 103 -6.82 -14.46 -13.10
C ASP A 103 -5.66 -13.69 -13.75
N VAL A 104 -5.37 -12.51 -13.23
CA VAL A 104 -4.33 -11.63 -13.74
C VAL A 104 -3.09 -11.72 -12.85
N ASN A 105 -1.94 -12.02 -13.45
CA ASN A 105 -0.67 -12.06 -12.74
C ASN A 105 0.19 -10.85 -13.15
N VAL A 106 0.55 -10.03 -12.17
CA VAL A 106 1.26 -8.76 -12.34
C VAL A 106 2.58 -8.84 -11.58
N ASN A 107 3.72 -8.84 -12.27
CA ASN A 107 5.03 -8.97 -11.62
C ASN A 107 5.86 -7.70 -11.78
N GLN A 108 6.66 -7.40 -10.77
CA GLN A 108 7.66 -6.35 -10.83
C GLN A 108 8.98 -6.90 -11.38
N GLU A 109 9.33 -6.47 -12.59
CA GLU A 109 10.63 -6.72 -13.23
C GLU A 109 11.54 -5.49 -13.09
N ASP A 110 12.81 -5.61 -13.49
CA ASP A 110 13.80 -4.53 -13.35
C ASP A 110 13.44 -3.26 -14.14
N LYS A 111 12.57 -3.36 -15.16
CA LYS A 111 12.15 -2.26 -16.03
C LYS A 111 10.72 -1.77 -15.79
N GLY A 112 9.98 -2.33 -14.82
CA GLY A 112 8.60 -1.95 -14.53
C GLY A 112 7.70 -3.15 -14.19
N TRP A 113 6.39 -2.92 -14.25
CA TRP A 113 5.39 -3.95 -14.03
C TRP A 113 5.00 -4.63 -15.34
N THR A 114 5.05 -5.96 -15.36
CA THR A 114 4.60 -6.79 -16.50
C THR A 114 3.33 -7.53 -16.13
N VAL A 115 2.42 -7.67 -17.10
CA VAL A 115 1.18 -8.44 -16.94
C VAL A 115 1.34 -9.71 -17.75
N ARG A 116 1.29 -10.86 -17.08
CA ARG A 116 1.51 -12.16 -17.71
C ARG A 116 0.45 -12.44 -18.77
N GLY A 117 0.88 -13.03 -19.89
CA GLY A 117 0.04 -13.34 -21.06
C GLY A 117 -0.23 -12.16 -22.00
N LEU A 118 0.16 -10.94 -21.62
CA LEU A 118 -0.02 -9.71 -22.41
C LEU A 118 1.30 -8.99 -22.74
N GLU A 119 2.44 -9.68 -22.61
CA GLU A 119 3.79 -9.12 -22.76
C GLU A 119 4.01 -8.52 -24.16
N ASN A 120 3.40 -9.13 -25.17
CA ASN A 120 3.53 -8.71 -26.57
C ASN A 120 2.75 -7.41 -26.89
N LEU A 121 1.76 -7.04 -26.08
CA LEU A 121 1.07 -5.75 -26.20
C LEU A 121 1.85 -4.61 -25.55
N GLN A 122 2.79 -4.91 -24.64
CA GLN A 122 3.58 -3.92 -23.91
C GLN A 122 4.80 -3.42 -24.72
N THR A 123 5.31 -4.19 -25.68
CA THR A 123 6.51 -3.88 -26.47
C THR A 123 6.27 -2.94 -27.67
N ALA A 124 5.01 -2.69 -28.04
CA ALA A 124 4.65 -1.98 -29.26
C ALA A 124 4.67 -0.43 -29.20
N ALA A 125 4.96 0.19 -28.05
CA ALA A 125 4.94 1.66 -27.93
C ALA A 125 6.09 2.22 -27.07
N PRO A 126 7.21 2.66 -27.67
CA PRO A 126 8.21 3.47 -26.98
C PRO A 126 7.96 4.96 -27.28
N LYS A 127 7.25 5.68 -26.39
CA LYS A 127 7.38 7.13 -26.04
C LYS A 127 6.22 7.73 -25.24
N THR A 128 5.08 7.04 -25.09
CA THR A 128 3.97 7.41 -24.19
C THR A 128 3.34 6.13 -23.65
N SER A 129 3.05 6.03 -22.34
CA SER A 129 2.43 4.81 -21.80
C SER A 129 1.12 4.50 -22.54
N PRO A 130 0.91 3.24 -23.00
CA PRO A 130 -0.25 2.89 -23.81
C PRO A 130 -1.58 2.88 -23.03
N PHE A 131 -1.54 3.05 -21.71
CA PHE A 131 -2.71 3.01 -20.82
C PHE A 131 -3.03 4.41 -20.29
N GLN A 132 -4.03 5.05 -20.88
CA GLN A 132 -4.71 6.22 -20.32
C GLN A 132 -6.08 5.80 -19.82
N PHE A 133 -6.52 6.37 -18.70
CA PHE A 133 -7.88 6.15 -18.23
C PHE A 133 -8.84 6.92 -19.12
N PRO A 134 -9.90 6.29 -19.65
CA PRO A 134 -10.90 7.01 -20.43
C PRO A 134 -11.66 7.97 -19.51
N VAL A 135 -11.62 9.26 -19.82
CA VAL A 135 -12.21 10.32 -18.98
C VAL A 135 -13.16 11.24 -19.74
N ALA A 136 -13.32 11.00 -21.04
CA ALA A 136 -14.27 11.72 -21.86
C ALA A 136 -15.45 10.80 -22.22
N GLN A 137 -16.65 11.38 -22.28
CA GLN A 137 -17.87 10.60 -22.53
C GLN A 137 -17.88 9.99 -23.93
N ASP A 138 -17.29 10.67 -24.93
CA ASP A 138 -17.13 10.18 -26.29
C ASP A 138 -16.18 8.97 -26.37
N GLU A 139 -15.10 8.95 -25.58
CA GLU A 139 -14.21 7.78 -25.45
C GLU A 139 -14.91 6.55 -24.88
N LEU A 140 -15.95 6.75 -24.06
CA LEU A 140 -16.74 5.65 -23.50
C LEU A 140 -17.93 5.26 -24.38
N THR A 141 -18.44 6.17 -25.21
CA THR A 141 -19.56 5.87 -26.12
C THR A 141 -19.24 4.77 -27.13
N VAL A 142 -17.97 4.61 -27.50
CA VAL A 142 -17.50 3.55 -28.43
C VAL A 142 -17.52 2.15 -27.83
N ILE A 143 -17.69 2.00 -26.51
CA ILE A 143 -17.80 0.70 -25.86
C ILE A 143 -19.17 0.12 -26.21
N PRO A 144 -19.25 -1.06 -26.85
CA PRO A 144 -20.49 -1.55 -27.46
C PRO A 144 -21.43 -2.21 -26.43
N PHE A 145 -21.30 -1.95 -25.14
CA PHE A 145 -22.20 -2.47 -24.11
C PHE A 145 -22.55 -1.42 -23.07
N ASP A 146 -23.76 -1.49 -22.52
CA ASP A 146 -24.22 -0.55 -21.48
C ASP A 146 -23.77 -0.93 -20.07
N LYS A 147 -23.45 -2.22 -19.88
CA LYS A 147 -22.99 -2.76 -18.61
C LYS A 147 -21.85 -3.75 -18.81
N ALA A 148 -20.87 -3.70 -17.93
CA ALA A 148 -19.85 -4.74 -17.81
C ALA A 148 -19.68 -5.19 -16.37
N GLN A 149 -19.53 -6.50 -16.17
CA GLN A 149 -19.29 -7.10 -14.87
C GLN A 149 -18.06 -8.01 -14.92
N LEU A 150 -17.27 -7.93 -13.86
CA LEU A 150 -16.16 -8.82 -13.58
C LEU A 150 -16.48 -9.56 -12.27
N GLU A 151 -16.56 -10.88 -12.32
CA GLU A 151 -16.97 -11.71 -11.19
C GLU A 151 -15.96 -12.82 -10.87
N ASN A 152 -15.81 -13.19 -9.60
CA ASN A 152 -14.95 -14.30 -9.18
C ASN A 152 -13.52 -14.21 -9.75
N SER A 153 -12.99 -12.99 -9.87
CA SER A 153 -11.70 -12.71 -10.49
C SER A 153 -10.66 -12.36 -9.43
N SER A 154 -9.39 -12.53 -9.75
CA SER A 154 -8.26 -12.20 -8.87
C SER A 154 -7.15 -11.51 -9.64
N ILE A 155 -6.45 -10.62 -8.93
CA ILE A 155 -5.21 -10.01 -9.42
C ILE A 155 -4.10 -10.37 -8.44
N HIS A 156 -3.09 -11.08 -8.93
CA HIS A 156 -1.91 -11.48 -8.18
C HIS A 156 -0.79 -10.49 -8.47
N PHE A 157 -0.44 -9.68 -7.48
CA PHE A 157 0.71 -8.79 -7.54
C PHE A 157 1.90 -9.47 -6.86
N ALA A 158 3.02 -9.55 -7.57
CA ALA A 158 4.27 -10.06 -7.03
C ALA A 158 5.40 -9.06 -7.28
N ALA A 159 5.93 -8.50 -6.21
CA ALA A 159 7.12 -7.66 -6.20
C ALA A 159 8.26 -8.34 -5.43
N LYS A 160 9.48 -7.79 -5.52
CA LYS A 160 10.66 -8.35 -4.82
C LYS A 160 10.50 -8.39 -3.28
N GLN A 161 9.69 -7.49 -2.72
CA GLN A 161 9.55 -7.27 -1.28
C GLN A 161 8.13 -7.48 -0.76
N TRP A 162 7.15 -7.63 -1.64
CA TRP A 162 5.76 -7.82 -1.24
C TRP A 162 4.97 -8.61 -2.27
N GLN A 163 3.92 -9.28 -1.82
CA GLN A 163 2.97 -9.97 -2.68
C GLN A 163 1.55 -9.77 -2.16
N MET A 164 0.59 -9.78 -3.07
CA MET A 164 -0.82 -9.61 -2.76
C MET A 164 -1.66 -10.38 -3.76
N MET A 165 -2.64 -11.14 -3.26
CA MET A 165 -3.71 -11.67 -4.09
C MET A 165 -4.97 -10.86 -3.79
N LEU A 166 -5.41 -10.08 -4.77
CA LEU A 166 -6.58 -9.22 -4.67
C LEU A 166 -7.76 -9.84 -5.42
N PRO A 167 -8.66 -10.56 -4.73
CA PRO A 167 -9.92 -10.95 -5.34
C PRO A 167 -10.74 -9.69 -5.62
N ILE A 168 -11.33 -9.59 -6.80
CA ILE A 168 -11.99 -8.37 -7.25
C ILE A 168 -13.28 -8.70 -7.99
N GLN A 169 -14.31 -7.92 -7.66
CA GLN A 169 -15.56 -7.84 -8.39
C GLN A 169 -15.74 -6.40 -8.85
N VAL A 170 -16.05 -6.19 -10.12
CA VAL A 170 -16.21 -4.86 -10.70
C VAL A 170 -17.51 -4.80 -11.48
N THR A 171 -18.25 -3.72 -11.34
CA THR A 171 -19.41 -3.42 -12.18
C THR A 171 -19.23 -2.04 -12.78
N TRP A 172 -19.27 -1.97 -14.10
CA TRP A 172 -19.27 -0.73 -14.86
C TRP A 172 -20.64 -0.54 -15.52
N LEU A 173 -21.15 0.69 -15.48
CA LEU A 173 -22.38 1.12 -16.12
C LEU A 173 -22.08 2.31 -17.02
N LYS A 174 -22.63 2.34 -18.23
CA LYS A 174 -22.40 3.38 -19.24
C LYS A 174 -23.34 4.58 -19.10
N ILE A 175 -24.61 4.35 -18.75
CA ILE A 175 -25.72 5.30 -18.88
C ILE A 175 -26.47 5.41 -17.54
N PRO A 176 -27.01 6.61 -17.17
CA PRO A 176 -26.91 7.90 -17.86
C PRO A 176 -25.61 8.66 -17.61
N ASN A 177 -24.88 8.32 -16.55
CA ASN A 177 -23.54 8.80 -16.26
C ASN A 177 -22.66 7.58 -16.02
N PRO A 178 -21.47 7.46 -16.63
CA PRO A 178 -20.63 6.31 -16.41
C PRO A 178 -20.27 6.12 -14.93
N GLU A 179 -20.49 4.92 -14.41
CA GLU A 179 -20.22 4.54 -13.03
C GLU A 179 -19.35 3.28 -12.98
N LEU A 180 -18.45 3.23 -12.01
CA LEU A 180 -17.58 2.09 -11.75
C LEU A 180 -17.65 1.76 -10.27
N THR A 181 -18.14 0.58 -9.94
CA THR A 181 -18.15 0.06 -8.57
C THR A 181 -17.25 -1.16 -8.48
N GLY A 182 -16.50 -1.25 -7.39
CA GLY A 182 -15.58 -2.33 -7.10
C GLY A 182 -15.80 -2.85 -5.70
N LYS A 183 -15.71 -4.17 -5.55
CA LYS A 183 -15.70 -4.85 -4.25
C LYS A 183 -14.57 -5.86 -4.24
N THR A 184 -13.88 -5.94 -3.12
CA THR A 184 -12.88 -6.97 -2.87
C THR A 184 -13.26 -7.69 -1.58
N PRO A 185 -13.59 -9.00 -1.65
CA PRO A 185 -13.65 -9.82 -0.44
C PRO A 185 -12.25 -9.95 0.14
N GLY A 186 -12.14 -10.34 1.41
CA GLY A 186 -10.90 -10.14 2.15
C GLY A 186 -9.61 -10.62 1.47
N PHE A 187 -8.55 -9.83 1.64
CA PHE A 187 -7.26 -10.06 1.01
C PHE A 187 -6.12 -9.82 2.01
N VAL A 188 -4.95 -10.37 1.66
CA VAL A 188 -3.73 -10.23 2.46
C VAL A 188 -2.63 -9.64 1.59
N LEU A 189 -2.03 -8.56 2.07
CA LEU A 189 -0.77 -8.02 1.57
C LEU A 189 0.34 -8.50 2.51
N LYS A 190 1.31 -9.21 1.96
CA LYS A 190 2.49 -9.69 2.71
C LYS A 190 3.71 -8.87 2.30
N ALA A 191 4.42 -8.30 3.26
CA ALA A 191 5.63 -7.50 3.02
C ALA A 191 6.67 -7.77 4.12
N GLY A 192 7.66 -8.61 3.82
CA GLY A 192 8.61 -9.11 4.82
C GLY A 192 7.89 -9.87 5.93
N ASP A 193 8.10 -9.46 7.19
CA ASP A 193 7.42 -10.02 8.37
C ASP A 193 6.03 -9.40 8.62
N ILE A 194 5.64 -8.38 7.84
CA ILE A 194 4.37 -7.65 8.03
C ILE A 194 3.29 -8.24 7.13
N ASP A 195 2.18 -8.63 7.75
CA ASP A 195 0.95 -8.99 7.06
C ASP A 195 -0.11 -7.92 7.32
N VAL A 196 -0.71 -7.40 6.25
CA VAL A 196 -1.88 -6.51 6.29
C VAL A 196 -3.07 -7.27 5.74
N ILE A 197 -4.03 -7.55 6.61
CA ILE A 197 -5.24 -8.31 6.31
C ILE A 197 -6.40 -7.33 6.24
N VAL A 198 -7.10 -7.30 5.11
CA VAL A 198 -8.29 -6.48 4.90
C VAL A 198 -9.49 -7.40 4.78
N ALA A 199 -10.51 -7.26 5.61
CA ALA A 199 -11.67 -8.16 5.61
C ALA A 199 -12.62 -7.92 4.43
N ASP A 200 -12.93 -6.66 4.14
CA ASP A 200 -13.65 -6.24 2.95
C ASP A 200 -13.30 -4.80 2.58
N ALA A 201 -13.24 -4.52 1.27
CA ALA A 201 -13.15 -3.16 0.79
C ALA A 201 -14.04 -2.93 -0.44
N THR A 202 -14.50 -1.70 -0.57
CA THR A 202 -15.40 -1.26 -1.64
C THR A 202 -14.93 0.07 -2.19
N ALA A 203 -15.13 0.29 -3.48
CA ALA A 203 -14.90 1.55 -4.15
C ALA A 203 -16.08 1.85 -5.09
N ALA A 204 -16.42 3.13 -5.23
CA ALA A 204 -17.42 3.58 -6.20
C ALA A 204 -16.97 4.90 -6.79
N LEU A 205 -16.93 4.98 -8.11
CA LEU A 205 -16.58 6.17 -8.88
C LEU A 205 -17.67 6.48 -9.90
N SER A 206 -17.88 7.76 -10.15
CA SER A 206 -18.71 8.27 -11.24
C SER A 206 -17.87 9.22 -12.09
N LEU A 207 -18.07 9.19 -13.41
CA LEU A 207 -17.41 10.12 -14.30
C LEU A 207 -18.00 11.53 -14.11
N ASN A 208 -17.13 12.54 -13.98
CA ASN A 208 -17.49 13.93 -14.20
C ASN A 208 -16.95 14.33 -15.57
N ALA A 209 -17.85 14.42 -16.56
CA ALA A 209 -17.51 14.74 -17.94
C ALA A 209 -16.97 16.17 -18.12
N GLU A 210 -17.45 17.14 -17.32
CA GLU A 210 -16.98 18.53 -17.39
C GLU A 210 -15.54 18.66 -16.89
N GLU A 211 -15.24 17.98 -15.79
CA GLU A 211 -13.92 17.99 -15.15
C GLU A 211 -12.95 16.97 -15.75
N LYS A 212 -13.41 16.13 -16.71
CA LYS A 212 -12.66 15.03 -17.32
C LYS A 212 -11.95 14.17 -16.28
N ARG A 213 -12.68 13.75 -15.26
CA ARG A 213 -12.16 12.89 -14.18
C ARG A 213 -13.23 12.01 -13.59
N TRP A 214 -12.84 10.82 -13.16
CA TRP A 214 -13.64 10.00 -12.27
C TRP A 214 -13.46 10.48 -10.85
N ASN A 215 -14.56 10.65 -10.13
CA ASN A 215 -14.56 11.00 -8.71
C ASN A 215 -15.32 9.93 -7.95
N GLY A 216 -14.82 9.58 -6.78
CA GLY A 216 -15.41 8.50 -6.01
C GLY A 216 -14.92 8.42 -4.59
N THR A 217 -15.39 7.38 -3.91
CA THR A 217 -14.97 7.06 -2.55
C THR A 217 -14.55 5.61 -2.47
N TRP A 218 -13.70 5.33 -1.48
CA TRP A 218 -13.34 3.98 -1.10
C TRP A 218 -13.54 3.81 0.41
N ASN A 219 -13.79 2.58 0.82
CA ASN A 219 -13.93 2.18 2.22
C ASN A 219 -13.32 0.79 2.40
N ALA A 220 -12.61 0.59 3.50
CA ALA A 220 -12.09 -0.69 3.93
C ALA A 220 -12.50 -0.91 5.39
N LYS A 221 -13.16 -2.04 5.66
CA LYS A 221 -13.54 -2.44 7.01
C LYS A 221 -12.55 -3.46 7.51
N THR A 222 -12.25 -3.36 8.80
CA THR A 222 -11.40 -4.30 9.53
C THR A 222 -10.09 -4.57 8.79
N VAL A 223 -9.14 -3.67 9.03
CA VAL A 223 -7.76 -3.81 8.59
C VAL A 223 -6.93 -4.20 9.80
N THR A 224 -6.45 -5.43 9.79
CA THR A 224 -5.60 -5.99 10.84
C THR A 224 -4.16 -5.97 10.35
N ILE A 225 -3.25 -5.48 11.18
CA ILE A 225 -1.81 -5.43 10.88
C ILE A 225 -1.10 -6.32 11.89
N THR A 226 -0.38 -7.32 11.40
CA THR A 226 0.40 -8.24 12.23
C THR A 226 1.87 -8.21 11.82
N GLY A 227 2.76 -8.59 12.75
CA GLY A 227 4.22 -8.61 12.49
C GLY A 227 4.92 -7.26 12.66
N VAL A 228 4.16 -6.22 13.00
CA VAL A 228 4.71 -4.99 13.58
C VAL A 228 4.96 -5.25 15.07
N GLY A 229 6.11 -4.87 15.63
CA GLY A 229 6.56 -5.23 16.99
C GLY A 229 5.71 -4.68 18.16
N THR A 230 4.46 -4.31 17.91
CA THR A 230 3.46 -3.89 18.89
C THR A 230 2.09 -4.46 18.50
N ASP A 231 1.18 -4.52 19.47
CA ASP A 231 -0.22 -4.76 19.17
C ASP A 231 -0.83 -3.53 18.47
N VAL A 232 -1.44 -3.74 17.29
CA VAL A 232 -2.18 -2.72 16.55
C VAL A 232 -3.63 -3.18 16.49
N PRO A 233 -4.58 -2.44 17.08
CA PRO A 233 -5.98 -2.80 17.03
C PRO A 233 -6.51 -2.74 15.59
N ASP A 234 -7.62 -3.43 15.33
CA ASP A 234 -8.28 -3.36 14.03
C ASP A 234 -8.57 -1.91 13.64
N LEU A 235 -8.15 -1.56 12.42
CA LEU A 235 -8.37 -0.25 11.84
C LEU A 235 -9.56 -0.32 10.88
N SER A 236 -10.20 0.82 10.67
CA SER A 236 -11.13 1.02 9.56
C SER A 236 -10.75 2.28 8.83
N GLY A 237 -11.02 2.32 7.53
CA GLY A 237 -10.58 3.45 6.74
C GLY A 237 -11.44 3.70 5.52
N GLY A 238 -11.24 4.89 4.97
CA GLY A 238 -11.92 5.31 3.77
C GLY A 238 -11.41 6.65 3.30
N GLY A 239 -11.86 7.05 2.12
CA GLY A 239 -11.49 8.33 1.56
C GLY A 239 -11.96 8.50 0.13
N LYS A 240 -11.19 9.25 -0.65
CA LYS A 240 -11.54 9.67 -2.01
C LYS A 240 -10.65 9.00 -3.04
N LEU A 241 -11.25 8.65 -4.17
CA LEU A 241 -10.56 8.24 -5.38
C LEU A 241 -10.80 9.30 -6.45
N THR A 242 -9.74 9.74 -7.11
CA THR A 242 -9.82 10.61 -8.28
C THR A 242 -8.98 10.01 -9.39
N VAL A 243 -9.55 9.82 -10.58
CA VAL A 243 -8.81 9.28 -11.73
C VAL A 243 -8.95 10.22 -12.92
N GLN A 244 -7.83 10.71 -13.40
CA GLN A 244 -7.64 11.52 -14.60
C GLN A 244 -6.90 10.69 -15.66
N ALA A 245 -6.84 11.18 -16.89
CA ALA A 245 -6.20 10.45 -18.00
C ALA A 245 -4.75 10.02 -17.70
N ASP A 246 -4.00 10.87 -16.98
CA ASP A 246 -2.56 10.73 -16.71
C ASP A 246 -2.21 10.55 -15.22
N ARG A 247 -3.21 10.50 -14.33
CA ARG A 247 -3.01 10.43 -12.89
C ARG A 247 -4.16 9.73 -12.18
N ALA A 248 -3.84 8.84 -11.25
CA ALA A 248 -4.77 8.35 -10.24
C ALA A 248 -4.34 8.85 -8.86
N GLN A 249 -5.28 9.38 -8.09
CA GLN A 249 -5.06 9.86 -6.73
C GLN A 249 -5.97 9.10 -5.76
N VAL A 250 -5.38 8.57 -4.69
CA VAL A 250 -6.07 7.91 -3.59
C VAL A 250 -5.75 8.68 -2.32
N GLN A 251 -6.77 9.31 -1.74
CA GLN A 251 -6.67 9.97 -0.45
C GLN A 251 -7.48 9.20 0.56
N GLY A 252 -7.01 9.15 1.81
CA GLY A 252 -7.88 8.72 2.88
C GLY A 252 -7.16 8.56 4.20
N GLN A 253 -7.87 7.93 5.11
CA GLN A 253 -7.43 7.76 6.47
C GLN A 253 -7.82 6.37 6.99
N PHE A 254 -6.99 5.84 7.88
CA PHE A 254 -7.27 4.67 8.71
C PHE A 254 -7.22 5.10 10.17
N ALA A 255 -8.15 4.58 10.97
CA ALA A 255 -8.14 4.79 12.41
C ALA A 255 -8.69 3.58 13.17
N SER A 256 -8.20 3.39 14.39
CA SER A 256 -8.79 2.47 15.36
C SER A 256 -10.12 3.02 15.89
N ALA A 257 -10.95 2.15 16.48
CA ALA A 257 -12.27 2.55 17.00
C ALA A 257 -12.20 3.67 18.06
N ASP A 258 -11.17 3.65 18.90
CA ASP A 258 -10.87 4.67 19.92
C ASP A 258 -10.08 5.87 19.38
N ARG A 259 -9.71 5.86 18.08
CA ARG A 259 -8.87 6.85 17.38
C ARG A 259 -7.47 7.04 17.96
N SER A 260 -7.02 6.15 18.84
CA SER A 260 -5.68 6.19 19.39
C SER A 260 -4.62 5.95 18.32
N HIS A 261 -4.94 5.09 17.35
CA HIS A 261 -4.15 4.87 16.14
C HIS A 261 -4.84 5.58 14.98
N HIS A 262 -4.12 6.43 14.27
CA HIS A 262 -4.62 7.05 13.05
C HIS A 262 -3.49 7.30 12.05
N PHE A 263 -3.85 7.22 10.77
CA PHE A 263 -2.94 7.38 9.65
C PHE A 263 -3.70 8.01 8.50
N THR A 264 -3.20 9.14 7.98
CA THR A 264 -3.79 9.86 6.84
C THR A 264 -2.77 9.95 5.72
N PHE A 265 -3.20 9.63 4.51
CA PHE A 265 -2.31 9.56 3.35
C PHE A 265 -2.93 10.15 2.08
N ASP A 266 -2.04 10.51 1.15
CA ASP A 266 -2.32 10.92 -0.21
C ASP A 266 -1.35 10.20 -1.15
N TYR A 267 -1.88 9.25 -1.91
CA TYR A 267 -1.13 8.50 -2.91
C TYR A 267 -1.43 9.00 -4.31
N ASN A 268 -0.38 9.25 -5.09
CA ASN A 268 -0.44 9.70 -6.46
C ASN A 268 0.30 8.72 -7.36
N TYR A 269 -0.41 8.18 -8.35
CA TYR A 269 0.10 7.29 -9.37
C TYR A 269 0.03 7.94 -10.75
N TYR A 270 1.10 7.80 -11.53
CA TYR A 270 1.21 8.38 -12.87
C TYR A 270 1.47 7.25 -13.87
N PRO A 271 0.47 6.78 -14.65
CA PRO A 271 0.65 5.66 -15.58
C PRO A 271 1.77 5.88 -16.61
N SER A 272 2.01 7.15 -17.01
CA SER A 272 3.07 7.52 -17.97
C SER A 272 4.49 7.48 -17.38
N THR A 273 4.61 7.63 -16.06
CA THR A 273 5.88 7.61 -15.34
C THR A 273 5.66 6.95 -13.97
N PRO A 274 5.42 5.62 -13.92
CA PRO A 274 5.10 4.91 -12.68
C PRO A 274 6.15 5.10 -11.59
N GLU A 275 7.41 5.34 -11.98
CA GLU A 275 8.53 5.60 -11.09
C GLU A 275 8.37 6.88 -10.25
N LYS A 276 7.58 7.85 -10.75
CA LYS A 276 7.26 9.10 -10.05
C LYS A 276 6.10 8.97 -9.06
N ALA A 277 5.53 7.77 -8.90
CA ALA A 277 4.47 7.56 -7.93
C ALA A 277 4.94 7.99 -6.52
N GLU A 278 4.09 8.73 -5.83
CA GLU A 278 4.40 9.38 -4.56
C GLU A 278 3.33 9.05 -3.54
N VAL A 279 3.74 8.60 -2.35
CA VAL A 279 2.89 8.49 -1.16
C VAL A 279 3.30 9.60 -0.21
N LYS A 280 2.32 10.44 0.18
CA LYS A 280 2.48 11.40 1.26
C LYS A 280 1.71 10.92 2.47
N ILE A 281 2.40 10.73 3.58
CA ILE A 281 1.81 10.56 4.90
C ILE A 281 1.57 11.97 5.44
N ILE A 282 0.31 12.38 5.48
CA ILE A 282 -0.09 13.71 5.96
C ILE A 282 0.12 13.76 7.47
N ASP A 283 -0.34 12.71 8.15
CA ASP A 283 -0.26 12.55 9.59
C ASP A 283 -0.35 11.06 9.95
N ALA A 284 0.40 10.64 10.95
CA ALA A 284 0.31 9.31 11.53
C ALA A 284 0.62 9.38 13.03
N SER A 285 -0.19 8.72 13.85
CA SER A 285 0.05 8.63 15.29
C SER A 285 -0.48 7.35 15.88
N MET A 286 0.16 6.90 16.97
CA MET A 286 -0.25 5.77 17.76
C MET A 286 0.19 5.94 19.23
N PRO A 287 -0.44 5.22 20.17
CA PRO A 287 0.08 5.09 21.53
C PRO A 287 1.44 4.41 21.52
N TRP A 288 2.35 4.90 22.35
CA TRP A 288 3.65 4.29 22.51
C TRP A 288 4.21 4.58 23.90
N MET A 289 4.53 3.52 24.64
CA MET A 289 5.13 3.58 25.98
C MET A 289 4.40 4.52 26.95
N GLY A 290 3.06 4.49 26.95
CA GLY A 290 2.21 5.30 27.83
C GLY A 290 1.96 6.74 27.36
N GLY A 291 2.62 7.17 26.28
CA GLY A 291 2.36 8.43 25.60
C GLY A 291 1.93 8.19 24.16
N THR A 292 2.26 9.14 23.28
CA THR A 292 2.02 9.03 21.84
C THR A 292 3.29 9.26 21.06
N ILE A 293 3.45 8.50 19.98
CA ILE A 293 4.42 8.77 18.92
C ILE A 293 3.67 9.12 17.65
N GLY A 294 4.20 10.03 16.85
CA GLY A 294 3.63 10.35 15.55
C GLY A 294 4.59 11.02 14.61
N THR A 295 4.17 11.22 13.37
CA THR A 295 4.91 11.93 12.33
C THR A 295 3.94 12.65 11.40
N GLN A 296 4.43 13.66 10.70
CA GLN A 296 3.64 14.47 9.78
C GLN A 296 4.46 14.81 8.54
N GLN A 297 3.79 14.96 7.41
CA GLN A 297 4.38 15.44 6.15
C GLN A 297 5.58 14.59 5.68
N VAL A 298 5.45 13.26 5.72
CA VAL A 298 6.47 12.36 5.16
C VAL A 298 6.11 12.07 3.71
N SER A 299 7.05 12.26 2.79
CA SER A 299 6.86 11.91 1.38
C SER A 299 7.82 10.81 0.94
N LEU A 300 7.29 9.81 0.25
CA LEU A 300 8.01 8.68 -0.30
C LEU A 300 7.72 8.55 -1.80
N ARG A 301 8.77 8.51 -2.62
CA ARG A 301 8.67 8.13 -4.04
C ARG A 301 8.87 6.63 -4.18
N ILE A 302 7.89 5.93 -4.73
CA ILE A 302 7.87 4.45 -4.78
C ILE A 302 8.86 3.90 -5.80
N GLY A 303 9.13 4.62 -6.90
CA GLY A 303 10.04 4.15 -7.96
C GLY A 303 11.52 4.45 -7.74
N GLU A 304 11.86 5.34 -6.81
CA GLU A 304 13.23 5.73 -6.54
C GLU A 304 13.60 5.38 -5.10
N ARG A 305 14.59 4.49 -4.92
CA ARG A 305 15.19 4.27 -3.60
C ARG A 305 15.96 5.52 -3.19
N GLN A 306 15.30 6.40 -2.44
CA GLN A 306 15.90 7.58 -1.80
C GLN A 306 15.85 7.41 -0.28
N PRO A 307 16.78 8.03 0.46
CA PRO A 307 16.68 8.07 1.91
C PRO A 307 15.36 8.73 2.34
N LEU A 308 14.67 8.12 3.30
CA LEU A 308 13.39 8.59 3.81
C LEU A 308 13.59 9.38 5.12
N ASN A 309 13.31 10.67 5.08
CA ASN A 309 13.41 11.53 6.26
C ASN A 309 12.07 11.56 7.01
N ILE A 310 12.11 11.28 8.30
CA ILE A 310 10.94 11.19 9.18
C ILE A 310 11.22 12.00 10.45
N ASN A 311 10.35 12.95 10.76
CA ASN A 311 10.41 13.68 12.03
C ASN A 311 9.43 13.05 13.01
N LEU A 312 9.92 12.21 13.91
CA LEU A 312 9.09 11.60 14.94
C LEU A 312 8.84 12.63 16.06
N LYS A 313 7.59 12.78 16.47
CA LYS A 313 7.16 13.59 17.59
C LYS A 313 6.69 12.68 18.71
N LEU A 314 7.33 12.81 19.86
CA LEU A 314 7.01 12.08 21.08
C LEU A 314 6.27 13.04 22.01
N GLN A 315 5.15 12.61 22.58
CA GLN A 315 4.39 13.40 23.54
C GLN A 315 4.02 12.54 24.74
N HIS A 316 4.31 13.06 25.92
CA HIS A 316 3.96 12.45 27.20
C HIS A 316 4.38 10.98 27.34
N VAL A 317 5.53 10.60 26.77
CA VAL A 317 6.04 9.23 26.84
C VAL A 317 6.49 8.95 28.27
N SER A 318 6.06 7.83 28.85
CA SER A 318 6.38 7.51 30.24
C SER A 318 7.87 7.21 30.42
N ILE A 319 8.53 7.96 31.30
CA ILE A 319 9.94 7.72 31.66
C ILE A 319 10.09 6.34 32.31
N GLN A 320 9.10 5.92 33.10
CA GLN A 320 9.05 4.59 33.69
C GLN A 320 9.11 3.50 32.62
N SER A 321 8.25 3.58 31.62
CA SER A 321 8.17 2.58 30.54
C SER A 321 9.48 2.47 29.75
N LEU A 322 10.11 3.62 29.45
CA LEU A 322 11.42 3.67 28.77
C LEU A 322 12.52 3.00 29.61
N LEU A 323 12.61 3.35 30.90
CA LEU A 323 13.63 2.78 31.79
C LEU A 323 13.41 1.29 32.04
N GLN A 324 12.18 0.82 32.15
CA GLN A 324 11.88 -0.60 32.31
C GLN A 324 12.30 -1.43 31.09
N LYS A 325 12.18 -0.88 29.88
CA LYS A 325 12.65 -1.55 28.66
C LYS A 325 14.17 -1.72 28.63
N VAL A 326 14.91 -0.79 29.23
CA VAL A 326 16.39 -0.83 29.23
C VAL A 326 16.96 -1.55 30.45
N THR A 327 16.34 -1.40 31.62
CA THR A 327 16.90 -1.82 32.92
C THR A 327 16.09 -2.90 33.64
N GLY A 328 14.95 -3.32 33.08
CA GLY A 328 14.00 -4.23 33.71
C GLY A 328 13.16 -3.57 34.81
N GLU A 329 12.40 -4.38 35.56
CA GLU A 329 11.40 -3.90 36.52
C GLU A 329 11.97 -3.31 37.82
N LYS A 330 13.30 -3.31 38.00
CA LYS A 330 13.93 -2.87 39.26
C LYS A 330 14.05 -1.35 39.39
N THR A 331 13.81 -0.61 38.31
CA THR A 331 13.92 0.85 38.27
C THR A 331 12.54 1.49 38.35
N THR A 332 12.41 2.54 39.16
CA THR A 332 11.20 3.36 39.20
C THR A 332 11.52 4.81 38.85
N ALA A 333 10.65 5.45 38.07
CA ALA A 333 10.71 6.84 37.71
C ALA A 333 9.30 7.41 37.56
N THR A 334 9.14 8.69 37.87
CA THR A 334 7.90 9.43 37.64
C THR A 334 8.05 10.36 36.44
N GLY A 335 6.93 10.87 35.95
CA GLY A 335 6.90 11.88 34.90
C GLY A 335 6.94 11.31 33.48
N THR A 336 6.87 12.22 32.53
CA THR A 336 6.80 11.95 31.10
C THR A 336 7.82 12.78 30.35
N ILE A 337 8.19 12.32 29.14
CA ILE A 337 9.16 12.97 28.26
C ILE A 337 8.52 13.26 26.90
N SER A 338 8.77 14.44 26.37
CA SER A 338 8.30 14.89 25.06
C SER A 338 9.43 15.49 24.24
N GLY A 339 9.27 15.52 22.92
CA GLY A 339 10.22 16.17 22.03
C GLY A 339 10.17 15.62 20.61
N THR A 340 11.26 15.81 19.88
CA THR A 340 11.35 15.39 18.47
C THR A 340 12.59 14.56 18.22
N LEU A 341 12.45 13.59 17.33
CA LEU A 341 13.50 12.68 16.90
C LEU A 341 13.50 12.61 15.37
N PRO A 342 14.33 13.42 14.70
CA PRO A 342 14.52 13.32 13.26
C PRO A 342 15.34 12.07 12.92
N VAL A 343 14.82 11.24 12.02
CA VAL A 343 15.41 9.98 11.58
C VAL A 343 15.45 9.92 10.05
N THR A 344 16.54 9.44 9.48
CA THR A 344 16.63 9.06 8.08
C THR A 344 16.71 7.55 7.97
N ILE A 345 15.86 6.95 7.13
CA ILE A 345 15.98 5.56 6.71
C ILE A 345 16.73 5.55 5.38
N GLU A 346 17.95 5.03 5.36
CA GLU A 346 18.78 4.96 4.16
C GLU A 346 18.26 3.90 3.17
N LYS A 347 18.82 3.90 1.95
CA LYS A 347 18.40 3.00 0.87
C LYS A 347 18.59 1.52 1.20
N ASP A 348 19.53 1.22 2.09
CA ASP A 348 19.83 -0.12 2.59
C ASP A 348 18.99 -0.51 3.81
N GLY A 349 18.17 0.40 4.33
CA GLY A 349 17.37 0.23 5.53
C GLY A 349 18.03 0.62 6.84
N SER A 350 19.28 1.10 6.81
CA SER A 350 19.93 1.61 8.01
C SER A 350 19.25 2.88 8.52
N LEU A 351 19.23 3.05 9.85
CA LEU A 351 18.62 4.21 10.51
C LEU A 351 19.71 5.18 10.95
N ILE A 352 19.59 6.43 10.50
CA ILE A 352 20.45 7.54 10.92
C ILE A 352 19.61 8.48 11.77
N PHE A 353 19.93 8.60 13.05
CA PHE A 353 19.33 9.61 13.93
C PHE A 353 20.11 10.91 13.80
N HIS A 354 19.39 12.02 13.62
CA HIS A 354 19.98 13.36 13.66
C HIS A 354 19.82 13.95 15.05
N GLN A 355 19.93 15.27 15.20
CA GLN A 355 19.80 16.00 16.47
C GLN A 355 18.39 15.90 17.07
N GLY A 356 18.06 14.75 17.66
CA GLY A 356 16.86 14.52 18.44
C GLY A 356 17.01 15.10 19.84
N ASN A 357 15.97 15.76 20.33
CA ASN A 357 15.95 16.35 21.67
C ASN A 357 14.63 16.00 22.34
N LEU A 358 14.73 15.34 23.48
CA LEU A 358 13.63 15.01 24.36
C LEU A 358 13.87 15.65 25.73
N GLN A 359 12.81 16.10 26.39
CA GLN A 359 12.88 16.73 27.70
C GLN A 359 11.71 16.26 28.55
N ALA A 360 11.96 16.04 29.84
CA ALA A 360 10.89 15.74 30.78
C ALA A 360 9.92 16.92 30.85
N ASP A 361 8.63 16.61 30.79
CA ASP A 361 7.57 17.62 30.79
C ASP A 361 7.53 18.36 32.13
N GLU A 362 7.81 17.63 33.22
CA GLU A 362 7.81 18.12 34.59
C GLU A 362 8.91 17.49 35.44
N PRO A 363 9.31 18.13 36.57
CA PRO A 363 10.15 17.53 37.61
C PRO A 363 9.59 16.21 38.14
N GLY A 364 10.45 15.35 38.68
CA GLY A 364 10.03 14.05 39.20
C GLY A 364 11.09 13.34 40.02
N ILE A 365 10.89 12.05 40.22
CA ILE A 365 11.75 11.18 41.03
C ILE A 365 12.24 10.03 40.16
N ILE A 366 13.53 9.72 40.27
CA ILE A 366 14.16 8.54 39.68
C ILE A 366 14.84 7.75 40.81
N THR A 367 14.56 6.44 40.84
CA THR A 367 15.13 5.48 41.78
C THR A 367 15.70 4.32 40.97
N LEU A 368 17.03 4.27 40.90
CA LEU A 368 17.77 3.16 40.33
C LEU A 368 18.48 2.36 41.44
N PRO A 369 18.42 1.02 41.40
CA PRO A 369 19.26 0.17 42.22
C PRO A 369 20.76 0.44 41.92
N PRO A 370 21.65 0.37 42.93
CA PRO A 370 23.08 0.55 42.74
C PRO A 370 23.67 -0.43 41.71
N ASP A 371 23.12 -1.64 41.70
CA ASP A 371 23.52 -2.77 40.87
C ASP A 371 23.22 -2.55 39.38
N SER A 372 22.38 -1.55 39.04
CA SER A 372 21.92 -1.26 37.67
C SER A 372 22.94 -0.49 36.82
N ILE A 373 23.97 0.08 37.43
CA ILE A 373 25.02 0.85 36.71
C ILE A 373 26.34 0.13 36.90
N PRO A 374 26.98 -0.45 35.86
CA PRO A 374 28.26 -1.12 35.98
C PRO A 374 29.42 -0.12 36.17
N GLY A 375 30.49 -0.55 36.87
CA GLY A 375 31.70 0.25 37.10
C GLY A 375 32.18 0.24 38.55
N ASP A 376 33.48 0.38 38.77
CA ASP A 376 34.10 0.23 40.10
C ASP A 376 34.98 1.43 40.51
N ASN A 377 34.57 2.63 40.10
CA ASN A 377 35.27 3.87 40.46
C ASN A 377 34.41 4.75 41.40
N GLU A 378 35.06 5.64 42.14
CA GLU A 378 34.40 6.51 43.13
C GLU A 378 33.33 7.43 42.54
N GLN A 379 33.50 7.86 41.28
CA GLN A 379 32.51 8.69 40.58
C GLN A 379 31.22 7.91 40.31
N VAL A 380 31.34 6.65 39.89
CA VAL A 380 30.20 5.74 39.69
C VAL A 380 29.53 5.42 41.02
N ALA A 381 30.30 5.21 42.10
CA ALA A 381 29.74 5.01 43.43
C ALA A 381 28.88 6.21 43.89
N LEU A 382 29.35 7.44 43.66
CA LEU A 382 28.58 8.65 43.94
C LEU A 382 27.30 8.73 43.09
N VAL A 383 27.38 8.44 41.79
CA VAL A 383 26.22 8.43 40.89
C VAL A 383 25.18 7.39 41.34
N ARG A 384 25.60 6.19 41.75
CA ARG A 384 24.72 5.16 42.30
C ARG A 384 24.01 5.63 43.57
N GLU A 385 24.73 6.24 44.52
CA GLU A 385 24.13 6.79 45.73
C GLU A 385 23.09 7.86 45.41
N VAL A 386 23.44 8.79 44.52
CA VAL A 386 22.54 9.88 44.11
C VAL A 386 21.28 9.35 43.43
N LEU A 387 21.39 8.35 42.55
CA LEU A 387 20.24 7.82 41.79
C LEU A 387 19.31 6.90 42.60
N LYS A 388 19.63 6.55 43.86
CA LYS A 388 18.70 5.79 44.73
C LYS A 388 17.39 6.53 44.97
N ASN A 389 17.44 7.86 45.04
CA ASN A 389 16.29 8.70 45.33
C ASN A 389 16.51 10.11 44.74
N LEU A 390 16.74 10.18 43.43
CA LEU A 390 17.01 11.45 42.75
C LEU A 390 15.71 12.19 42.46
N HIS A 391 15.50 13.34 43.10
CA HIS A 391 14.48 14.30 42.74
C HIS A 391 15.04 15.22 41.64
N TYR A 392 14.69 14.94 40.39
CA TYR A 392 15.16 15.71 39.25
C TYR A 392 14.25 16.93 39.00
N THR A 393 14.87 18.06 38.67
CA THR A 393 14.22 19.27 38.17
C THR A 393 14.37 19.42 36.66
N LEU A 394 15.40 18.78 36.09
CA LEU A 394 15.63 18.69 34.65
C LEU A 394 16.04 17.27 34.30
N LEU A 395 15.39 16.71 33.27
CA LEU A 395 15.86 15.54 32.54
C LEU A 395 15.79 15.89 31.05
N SER A 396 16.92 15.84 30.36
CA SER A 396 16.99 16.02 28.91
C SER A 396 17.78 14.87 28.29
N VAL A 397 17.33 14.43 27.13
CA VAL A 397 17.94 13.37 26.34
C VAL A 397 18.18 13.89 24.93
N ALA A 398 19.44 13.98 24.53
CA ALA A 398 19.84 14.26 23.17
C ALA A 398 20.24 12.94 22.49
N VAL A 399 19.65 12.67 21.33
CA VAL A 399 19.93 11.49 20.50
C VAL A 399 20.57 11.98 19.21
N ASN A 400 21.61 11.32 18.73
CA ASN A 400 22.26 11.62 17.44
C ASN A 400 23.07 10.41 16.97
N ASN A 401 23.50 10.37 15.71
CA ASN A 401 24.58 9.47 15.29
C ASN A 401 25.94 10.20 15.36
N GLU A 402 26.98 9.50 15.81
CA GLU A 402 28.38 9.94 15.85
C GLU A 402 29.26 9.02 14.99
N GLY A 403 30.29 9.59 14.35
CA GLY A 403 31.27 8.82 13.57
C GLY A 403 30.65 7.98 12.46
N ASP A 404 30.96 6.68 12.45
CA ASP A 404 30.53 5.66 11.48
C ASP A 404 29.04 5.27 11.64
N HIS A 405 28.15 6.27 11.70
CA HIS A 405 26.70 6.11 11.93
C HIS A 405 26.34 5.34 13.21
N LYS A 406 27.21 5.35 14.21
CA LYS A 406 26.90 4.75 15.51
C LYS A 406 25.98 5.70 16.27
N LEU A 407 24.88 5.20 16.79
CA LEU A 407 24.01 6.01 17.65
C LEU A 407 24.84 6.56 18.84
N SER A 408 24.39 7.66 19.42
CA SER A 408 24.91 8.28 20.63
C SER A 408 23.73 8.89 21.38
N ILE A 409 23.62 8.59 22.67
CA ILE A 409 22.58 9.16 23.54
C ILE A 409 23.25 9.88 24.69
N ARG A 410 23.00 11.18 24.79
CA ARG A 410 23.47 12.03 25.87
C ARG A 410 22.31 12.42 26.77
N MET A 411 22.38 12.05 28.04
CA MET A 411 21.39 12.42 29.04
C MET A 411 21.97 13.45 30.00
N THR A 412 21.20 14.49 30.30
CA THR A 412 21.52 15.50 31.30
C THR A 412 20.44 15.46 32.37
N LEU A 413 20.85 15.19 33.61
CA LEU A 413 19.98 15.20 34.78
C LEU A 413 20.46 16.28 35.75
N GLU A 414 19.55 17.16 36.16
CA GLU A 414 19.78 18.10 37.25
C GLU A 414 18.75 17.87 38.34
N GLY A 415 19.21 17.84 39.59
CA GLY A 415 18.34 17.51 40.72
C GLY A 415 19.08 17.43 42.03
N LYS A 416 18.46 16.76 43.00
CA LYS A 416 19.07 16.49 44.31
C LYS A 416 18.55 15.17 44.86
N ASN A 417 19.38 14.48 45.64
CA ASN A 417 18.95 13.37 46.46
C ASN A 417 18.95 13.83 47.93
N PRO A 418 17.79 13.89 48.62
CA PRO A 418 17.70 14.33 50.01
C PRO A 418 18.56 13.51 50.99
N ASP A 419 18.79 12.24 50.67
CA ASP A 419 19.47 11.28 51.54
C ASP A 419 21.01 11.33 51.39
N VAL A 420 21.52 12.07 50.41
CA VAL A 420 22.94 12.10 50.05
C VAL A 420 23.51 13.53 50.17
N HIS A 421 24.67 13.66 50.82
CA HIS A 421 25.42 14.92 50.95
C HIS A 421 24.58 16.16 51.35
N ALA A 422 23.62 15.97 52.26
CA ALA A 422 22.70 17.02 52.73
C ALA A 422 21.85 17.67 51.61
N GLY A 423 21.46 16.89 50.59
CA GLY A 423 20.55 17.35 49.54
C GLY A 423 21.16 18.37 48.57
N ARG A 424 22.49 18.38 48.44
CA ARG A 424 23.19 19.28 47.49
C ARG A 424 22.70 19.04 46.06
N PRO A 425 22.49 20.11 45.26
CA PRO A 425 22.20 19.98 43.85
C PRO A 425 23.34 19.27 43.12
N VAL A 426 22.97 18.41 42.19
CA VAL A 426 23.88 17.66 41.32
C VAL A 426 23.48 17.87 39.87
N LYS A 427 24.49 17.84 39.00
CA LYS A 427 24.32 17.77 37.55
C LYS A 427 25.07 16.55 37.03
N ILE A 428 24.33 15.60 36.48
CA ILE A 428 24.84 14.34 35.96
C ILE A 428 24.72 14.38 34.44
N ASN A 429 25.84 14.21 33.75
CA ASN A 429 25.87 14.03 32.32
C ASN A 429 26.26 12.58 32.03
N VAL A 430 25.37 11.84 31.38
CA VAL A 430 25.60 10.46 30.98
C VAL A 430 25.72 10.42 29.47
N ASN A 431 26.77 9.78 28.96
CA ASN A 431 26.92 9.51 27.54
C ASN A 431 26.88 8.00 27.32
N LEU A 432 25.91 7.51 26.55
CA LEU A 432 25.76 6.11 26.21
C LEU A 432 26.33 5.86 24.80
N THR A 433 27.29 4.95 24.70
CA THR A 433 27.95 4.56 23.46
C THR A 433 28.21 3.04 23.43
N GLY A 434 28.47 2.47 22.26
CA GLY A 434 28.82 1.05 22.09
C GLY A 434 27.65 0.09 22.36
N ASP A 435 27.95 -1.07 22.94
CA ASP A 435 27.03 -2.23 23.07
C ASP A 435 25.72 -1.92 23.82
N MET A 436 25.73 -0.97 24.76
CA MET A 436 24.52 -0.55 25.47
C MET A 436 23.46 0.01 24.52
N LEU A 437 23.89 0.50 23.37
CA LEU A 437 23.05 1.22 22.45
C LEU A 437 22.35 0.31 21.44
N ASP A 438 23.00 -0.78 21.05
CA ASP A 438 22.37 -1.86 20.29
C ASP A 438 21.19 -2.43 21.07
N PHE A 439 21.35 -2.58 22.40
CA PHE A 439 20.25 -3.00 23.28
C PHE A 439 19.11 -1.99 23.31
N VAL A 440 19.41 -0.69 23.40
CA VAL A 440 18.40 0.38 23.35
C VAL A 440 17.66 0.37 22.02
N GLN A 441 18.38 0.26 20.90
CA GLN A 441 17.76 0.19 19.57
C GLN A 441 16.81 -1.01 19.44
N GLN A 442 17.24 -2.20 19.87
CA GLN A 442 16.46 -3.43 19.78
C GLN A 442 15.20 -3.42 20.63
N ASN A 443 15.21 -2.73 21.78
CA ASN A 443 14.11 -2.77 22.75
C ASN A 443 13.18 -1.55 22.71
N ILE A 444 13.62 -0.46 22.07
CA ILE A 444 12.85 0.79 21.99
C ILE A 444 12.27 1.02 20.59
N LEU A 445 12.97 0.68 19.52
CA LEU A 445 12.50 0.97 18.17
C LEU A 445 11.38 0.01 17.73
N PHE A 446 10.30 0.58 17.21
CA PHE A 446 9.13 -0.13 16.70
C PHE A 446 9.45 -1.05 15.51
N LEU A 447 10.41 -0.65 14.69
CA LEU A 447 10.92 -1.44 13.57
C LEU A 447 12.18 -2.15 14.04
N SER A 448 12.02 -3.40 14.48
CA SER A 448 13.12 -4.23 14.99
C SER A 448 14.25 -4.39 13.98
N ASP A 449 13.92 -4.32 12.67
CA ASP A 449 14.90 -4.13 11.61
C ASP A 449 14.21 -3.66 10.29
N PRO A 450 14.28 -2.37 9.90
CA PRO A 450 13.76 -1.93 8.61
C PRO A 450 14.47 -2.60 7.43
N ARG A 451 15.69 -3.12 7.64
CA ARG A 451 16.41 -3.87 6.60
C ARG A 451 15.67 -5.14 6.23
N LYS A 452 14.99 -5.83 7.17
CA LYS A 452 14.15 -7.01 6.84
C LYS A 452 12.97 -6.69 5.92
N LEU A 453 12.44 -5.46 5.98
CA LEU A 453 11.42 -5.00 5.03
C LEU A 453 12.01 -4.73 3.64
N LEU A 454 13.33 -4.52 3.57
CA LEU A 454 14.06 -4.17 2.36
C LEU A 454 14.92 -5.33 1.81
N GLU A 455 15.17 -6.35 2.61
CA GLU A 455 15.90 -7.56 2.26
C GLU A 455 15.15 -8.30 1.16
N ARG A 456 15.90 -8.75 0.15
CA ARG A 456 15.35 -9.61 -0.90
C ARG A 456 14.83 -10.86 -0.22
N GLY A 457 13.53 -11.14 -0.36
CA GLY A 457 13.06 -12.50 -0.19
C GLY A 457 13.80 -13.39 -1.18
N GLU A 458 14.83 -14.11 -0.73
CA GLU A 458 15.33 -15.27 -1.43
C GLU A 458 14.23 -16.34 -1.33
N TYR A 459 13.28 -16.29 -2.26
CA TYR A 459 12.45 -17.46 -2.51
C TYR A 459 13.34 -18.45 -3.26
N GLU A 460 13.75 -19.51 -2.54
CA GLU A 460 14.23 -20.74 -3.14
C GLU A 460 13.24 -21.16 -4.23
N ASN A 461 13.68 -21.13 -5.49
CA ASN A 461 13.02 -21.87 -6.56
C ASN A 461 13.07 -23.35 -6.15
N LYS A 462 11.91 -23.94 -5.86
CA LYS A 462 11.70 -25.39 -5.92
C LYS A 462 10.51 -25.70 -6.80
#